data_AF-A0A7C1PKM6-F1
#
_entry.id   AF-A0A7C1PKM6-F1
#
_cell.length_a   1.000
_cell.length_b   1.000
_cell.length_c   1.000
_cell.angle_alpha   90.00
_cell.angle_beta   90.00
_cell.angle_gamma   90.00
#
_symmetry.space_group_name_H-M   'P 1'
#
loop_
_entity.id
_entity.type
_entity.pdbx_description
1 polymer ?
#
loop_
_entity_poly.entity_id
_entity_poly.type
_entity_poly.pdbx_seq_one_letter_code
_entity_poly.pdbx_strand_id
1 'polypeptide(L)' 'MENELSPLALRPKEAARLLGISVRHLRELTKRGTIPCVRPNLGRRSAVLYPVELLREWLRGAAQFAPQVAPGQGGAK' A
#
# COMPACT_ATOMS: atom_id res chain seq x y z
N MET A 1 18.78 -7.74 21.34
CA MET A 1 17.32 -7.78 21.56
C MET A 1 16.73 -6.73 20.65
N GLU A 2 16.34 -7.16 19.45
CA GLU A 2 15.82 -6.29 18.40
C GLU A 2 14.53 -5.61 18.86
N ASN A 3 14.49 -4.31 18.65
CA ASN A 3 13.39 -3.45 19.03
C ASN A 3 12.26 -3.64 18.01
N GLU A 4 11.42 -4.67 18.20
CA GLU A 4 10.26 -5.05 17.36
C GLU A 4 9.09 -4.04 17.39
N LEU A 5 9.41 -2.74 17.38
CA LEU A 5 8.42 -1.71 17.12
C LEU A 5 8.16 -1.63 15.61
N SER A 6 7.55 -2.69 15.06
CA SER A 6 7.04 -2.68 13.70
C SER A 6 6.03 -1.53 13.56
N PRO A 7 6.17 -0.65 12.55
CA PRO A 7 5.30 0.50 12.41
C PRO A 7 3.86 0.03 12.13
N LEU A 8 2.94 0.32 13.06
CA LEU A 8 1.51 -0.02 12.93
C LEU A 8 0.86 0.64 11.71
N ALA A 9 1.37 1.80 11.30
CA ALA A 9 0.90 2.48 10.10
C ALA A 9 2.04 3.16 9.34
N LEU A 10 1.97 3.06 8.02
CA LEU A 10 2.96 3.57 7.10
C LEU A 10 2.64 4.99 6.65
N ARG A 11 3.68 5.79 6.43
CA ARG A 11 3.58 7.06 5.72
C ARG A 11 3.32 6.81 4.23
N PRO A 12 2.77 7.79 3.48
CA PRO A 12 2.48 7.62 2.06
C PRO A 12 3.69 7.19 1.23
N LYS A 13 4.89 7.70 1.55
CA LYS A 13 6.12 7.36 0.83
C LYS A 13 6.51 5.90 1.04
N GLU A 14 6.44 5.42 2.27
CA GLU A 14 6.77 4.05 2.63
C GLU A 14 5.72 3.05 2.11
N ALA A 15 4.44 3.38 2.26
CA ALA A 15 3.36 2.56 1.72
C ALA A 15 3.48 2.39 0.20
N ALA A 16 3.76 3.47 -0.53
CA ALA A 16 3.98 3.43 -1.96
C ALA A 16 5.16 2.53 -2.34
N ARG A 17 6.28 2.65 -1.60
CA ARG A 17 7.47 1.81 -1.79
C ARG A 17 7.18 0.32 -1.57
N LEU A 18 6.47 -0.02 -0.50
CA LEU A 18 6.16 -1.42 -0.17
C LEU A 18 5.12 -2.04 -1.11
N LEU A 19 4.19 -1.22 -1.62
CA LEU A 19 3.19 -1.66 -2.61
C LEU A 19 3.73 -1.68 -4.05
N GLY A 20 4.97 -1.22 -4.28
CA GLY A 20 5.56 -1.17 -5.62
C GLY A 20 4.89 -0.16 -6.56
N ILE A 21 4.23 0.86 -6.03
CA ILE A 21 3.53 1.89 -6.82
C ILE A 21 4.09 3.29 -6.55
N SER A 22 3.87 4.21 -7.49
CA SER A 22 4.23 5.62 -7.29
C SER A 22 3.37 6.29 -6.22
N VAL A 23 3.95 7.20 -5.43
CA VAL A 23 3.24 7.98 -4.39
C VAL A 23 2.03 8.72 -4.96
N ARG A 24 2.14 9.22 -6.19
CA ARG A 24 1.03 9.86 -6.91
C ARG A 24 -0.13 8.88 -7.11
N HIS A 25 0.15 7.67 -7.57
CA HIS A 25 -0.85 6.63 -7.79
C HIS A 25 -1.53 6.22 -6.47
N LEU A 26 -0.73 6.02 -5.41
CA LEU A 26 -1.26 5.76 -4.06
C LEU A 26 -2.22 6.87 -3.60
N ARG A 27 -1.87 8.14 -3.82
CA ARG A 27 -2.74 9.28 -3.48
C ARG A 27 -4.03 9.30 -4.30
N GLU A 28 -3.99 8.94 -5.57
CA GLU A 28 -5.21 8.83 -6.39
C GLU A 28 -6.13 7.71 -5.92
N LEU A 29 -5.58 6.53 -5.60
CA LEU A 29 -6.34 5.42 -5.01
C LEU A 29 -6.94 5.80 -3.66
N THR A 30 -6.19 6.57 -2.86
CA THR A 30 -6.67 7.12 -1.59
C THR A 30 -7.80 8.12 -1.79
N LYS A 31 -7.68 9.00 -2.79
CA LYS A 31 -8.74 9.97 -3.14
C LYS A 31 -10.00 9.27 -3.65
N ARG A 32 -9.84 8.17 -4.37
CA ARG A 32 -10.94 7.32 -4.86
C ARG A 32 -11.57 6.45 -3.77
N GLY A 33 -10.97 6.38 -2.58
CA GLY A 33 -11.45 5.52 -1.49
C GLY A 33 -11.20 4.03 -1.71
N THR A 34 -10.31 3.67 -2.64
CA THR A 34 -10.03 2.27 -3.01
C THR A 34 -9.05 1.60 -2.05
N ILE A 35 -8.12 2.38 -1.47
CA ILE A 35 -7.14 1.88 -0.50
C ILE A 35 -7.54 2.32 0.92
N PRO A 36 -7.48 1.43 1.92
CA PRO A 36 -7.75 1.78 3.30
C PRO A 36 -6.71 2.78 3.81
N CYS A 37 -7.18 3.93 4.28
CA CYS A 37 -6.34 4.97 4.84
C CYS A 37 -6.97 5.54 6.11
N VAL A 38 -6.13 5.93 7.06
CA VAL A 38 -6.57 6.60 8.28
C VAL A 38 -6.00 8.01 8.30
N ARG A 39 -6.85 8.97 8.61
CA ARG A 39 -6.45 10.33 8.93
C ARG A 39 -6.62 10.49 10.44
N PRO A 40 -5.61 10.10 11.24
CA PRO A 40 -5.69 10.33 12.67
C PRO A 40 -5.85 11.82 12.89
N ASN A 41 -6.88 12.22 13.64
CA ASN A 41 -7.05 13.61 14.06
C ASN A 41 -6.10 13.92 15.24
N LEU A 42 -4.82 13.58 15.08
CA LEU A 42 -3.75 13.83 16.05
C LEU A 42 -3.17 15.23 15.80
N GLY A 43 -3.99 16.26 16.04
CA GLY A 43 -3.56 17.67 16.09
C GLY A 43 -2.91 18.22 14.80
N ARG A 44 -1.92 19.12 14.94
CA ARG A 44 -1.30 19.90 13.85
C ARG A 44 -0.64 19.08 12.72
N ARG A 45 -0.47 17.77 12.88
CA ARG A 45 0.15 16.89 11.87
C ARG A 45 -0.77 15.73 11.51
N SER A 46 -1.99 16.07 11.08
CA SER A 46 -2.90 15.14 10.40
C SER A 46 -2.34 14.74 9.04
N ALA A 47 -1.41 13.79 9.04
CA ALA A 47 -0.92 13.13 7.83
C ALA A 47 -1.71 11.84 7.61
N VAL A 48 -2.06 11.56 6.35
CA VAL A 48 -2.64 10.28 5.96
C VAL A 48 -1.66 9.16 6.31
N LEU A 49 -2.16 8.16 7.02
CA LEU A 49 -1.45 6.96 7.39
C LEU A 49 -2.14 5.75 6.77
N TYR A 50 -1.36 4.71 6.50
CA TYR A 50 -1.85 3.45 5.94
C TYR A 50 -1.55 2.33 6.93
N PRO A 51 -2.55 1.84 7.69
CA PRO A 51 -2.36 0.76 8.63
C PRO A 51 -1.90 -0.51 7.90
N VAL A 52 -0.87 -1.16 8.44
CA VAL A 52 -0.28 -2.34 7.78
C VAL A 52 -1.29 -3.48 7.72
N GLU A 53 -2.06 -3.69 8.79
CA GLU A 53 -3.09 -4.74 8.86
C GLU A 53 -4.16 -4.55 7.79
N LEU A 54 -4.75 -3.35 7.70
CA LEU A 54 -5.76 -3.06 6.68
C LEU A 54 -5.22 -3.16 5.26
N LEU A 55 -3.98 -2.71 5.01
CA LEU A 55 -3.34 -2.89 3.70
C LEU A 55 -3.19 -4.37 3.36
N ARG A 56 -2.84 -5.20 4.33
CA ARG A 56 -2.67 -6.65 4.15
C ARG A 56 -4.01 -7.34 3.88
N GLU A 57 -5.06 -6.96 4.59
CA GLU A 57 -6.42 -7.45 4.37
C GLU A 57 -6.95 -7.01 3.01
N TRP A 58 -6.73 -5.75 2.64
CA TRP A 58 -7.07 -5.22 1.33
C TRP A 58 -6.36 -5.97 0.21
N LEU A 59 -5.04 -6.23 0.33
CA LEU A 59 -4.30 -7.04 -0.63
C LEU A 59 -4.85 -8.46 -0.70
N ARG A 60 -5.23 -9.07 0.42
CA ARG A 60 -5.84 -10.41 0.45
C ARG A 60 -7.19 -10.43 -0.28
N GLY A 61 -8.00 -9.38 -0.15
CA GLY A 61 -9.29 -9.26 -0.85
C GLY A 61 -9.14 -8.88 -2.32
N ALA A 62 -8.14 -8.06 -2.66
CA ALA A 62 -7.83 -7.65 -4.03
C ALA A 62 -7.08 -8.73 -4.83
N ALA A 63 -6.41 -9.65 -4.13
CA ALA A 63 -5.87 -10.89 -4.68
C ALA A 63 -7.02 -11.85 -5.02
N GLN A 64 -7.88 -11.45 -5.96
CA GLN A 64 -8.47 -12.42 -6.86
C GLN A 64 -7.29 -13.11 -7.52
N PHE A 65 -7.24 -14.44 -7.45
CA PHE A 65 -6.18 -15.26 -8.02
C PHE A 65 -6.10 -14.94 -9.51
N ALA A 66 -5.32 -13.91 -9.88
CA ALA A 66 -5.05 -13.59 -11.26
C ALA A 66 -4.38 -14.86 -11.79
N PRO A 67 -4.95 -15.50 -12.83
CA PRO A 67 -4.30 -16.68 -13.40
C PRO A 67 -2.89 -16.24 -13.72
N GLN A 68 -1.92 -16.89 -13.08
CA GLN A 68 -0.50 -16.68 -13.27
C GLN A 68 -0.22 -16.64 -14.77
N VAL A 69 -0.17 -15.42 -15.32
CA VAL A 69 0.26 -15.21 -16.69
C VAL A 69 1.74 -15.54 -16.63
N ALA A 70 2.05 -16.77 -17.04
CA ALA A 70 3.40 -17.23 -17.26
C ALA A 70 4.18 -16.13 -17.98
N PRO A 71 5.47 -15.89 -17.67
CA PRO A 71 6.27 -14.91 -18.37
C PRO A 71 6.29 -15.26 -19.87
N GLY A 72 5.40 -14.59 -20.60
CA GLY A 72 5.35 -14.56 -22.05
C GLY A 72 6.60 -13.83 -22.50
N GLN A 73 7.41 -14.57 -23.25
CA GLN A 73 8.64 -14.12 -23.86
C GLN A 73 8.50 -12.77 -24.55
N GLY A 74 9.46 -11.89 -24.32
CA GLY A 74 9.74 -10.71 -25.13
C GLY A 74 11.24 -10.44 -25.06
N GLY A 75 12.01 -10.50 -26.14
CA GLY A 75 11.61 -10.69 -27.52
C GLY A 75 12.79 -10.98 -28.44
N ALA A 76 12.43 -11.25 -29.69
CA ALA A 76 13.33 -11.27 -30.81
C ALA A 76 13.93 -9.88 -31.08
N LYS A 77 15.25 -9.83 -31.27
CA LYS A 77 15.85 -9.29 -32.49
C LYS A 77 17.24 -9.87 -32.69
#